data_AF-A0A7X7J9V3-F1
#
_entry.id   AF-A0A7X7J9V3-F1
#
_cell.length_a   1.000
_cell.length_b   1.000
_cell.length_c   1.000
_cell.angle_alpha   90.00
_cell.angle_beta   90.00
_cell.angle_gamma   90.00
#
_symmetry.space_group_name_H-M   'P 1'
#
loop_
_entity.id
_entity.type
_entity.pdbx_description
1 polymer ?
#
loop_
_entity_poly.entity_id
_entity_poly.type
_entity_poly.pdbx_seq_one_letter_code
_entity_poly.pdbx_strand_id
1 'polypeptide(L)'
;MVTLRPFRPDRPEEWAEVYDVCVRTADAGRDARGLLSSDDLWGDIFAGPYLLLSPELAFVLDDGARVVGYVLGTADTARWVREHRERWLPRVGPRHPRDRAPAGTREHDLLDLLHHPEHNLHPGLEG
;
A
#
# COMPACT_ATOMS: atom_id res chain seq x y z
N MET A 1 -1.79 -23.81 11.25
CA MET A 1 -3.13 -23.58 10.67
C MET A 1 -3.18 -22.12 10.29
N VAL A 2 -3.55 -21.79 9.05
CA VAL A 2 -3.64 -20.38 8.63
C VAL A 2 -5.02 -19.84 9.01
N THR A 3 -5.05 -18.65 9.60
CA THR A 3 -6.28 -17.98 10.05
C THR A 3 -6.40 -16.59 9.47
N LEU A 4 -7.60 -16.21 9.01
CA LEU A 4 -7.90 -14.83 8.64
C LEU A 4 -8.33 -14.07 9.89
N ARG A 5 -7.66 -12.94 10.18
CA ARG A 5 -7.98 -12.10 11.33
C ARG A 5 -7.75 -10.62 11.02
N PRO A 6 -8.31 -9.69 11.82
CA PRO A 6 -7.96 -8.28 11.72
C PRO A 6 -6.46 -8.05 11.87
N PHE A 7 -5.93 -7.10 11.10
CA PHE A 7 -4.61 -6.52 11.30
C PHE A 7 -4.52 -5.85 12.68
N ARG A 8 -3.34 -5.85 13.29
CA ARG A 8 -3.09 -5.23 14.61
C ARG A 8 -2.20 -3.99 14.47
N PRO A 9 -2.77 -2.77 14.47
CA PRO A 9 -1.99 -1.54 14.27
C PRO A 9 -0.98 -1.24 15.38
N ASP A 10 -1.13 -1.83 16.56
CA ASP A 10 -0.21 -1.71 17.70
C ASP A 10 1.02 -2.62 17.57
N ARG A 11 1.06 -3.49 16.55
CA ARG A 11 2.18 -4.40 16.25
C ARG A 11 2.96 -3.90 15.03
N PRO A 12 4.07 -3.15 15.22
CA PRO A 12 4.85 -2.63 14.09
C PRO A 12 5.45 -3.75 13.23
N GLU A 13 5.66 -4.95 13.78
CA GLU A 13 6.15 -6.10 13.02
C GLU A 13 5.14 -6.56 11.97
N GLU A 14 3.84 -6.54 12.28
CA GLU A 14 2.80 -6.92 11.30
C GLU A 14 2.79 -5.97 10.10
N TRP A 15 3.09 -4.68 10.32
CA TRP A 15 3.24 -3.72 9.23
C TRP A 15 4.38 -4.13 8.28
N ALA A 16 5.53 -4.47 8.84
CA ALA A 16 6.69 -4.90 8.08
C ALA A 16 6.43 -6.23 7.33
N GLU A 17 5.70 -7.16 7.94
CA GLU A 17 5.33 -8.42 7.30
C GLU A 17 4.32 -8.24 6.17
N VAL A 18 3.36 -7.32 6.31
CA VAL A 18 2.47 -6.93 5.21
C VAL A 18 3.27 -6.31 4.06
N TYR A 19 4.26 -5.46 4.36
CA TYR A 19 5.16 -4.89 3.35
C TYR A 19 5.99 -5.98 2.64
N ASP A 20 6.51 -6.97 3.37
CA ASP A 20 7.24 -8.12 2.79
C ASP A 20 6.36 -8.92 1.82
N VAL A 21 5.12 -9.23 2.23
CA VAL A 21 4.15 -9.92 1.36
C VAL A 21 3.84 -9.07 0.12
N CYS A 22 3.65 -7.77 0.29
CA CYS A 22 3.34 -6.85 -0.80
C CYS A 22 4.43 -6.87 -1.87
N VAL A 23 5.69 -6.60 -1.50
CA VAL A 23 6.78 -6.57 -2.48
C VAL A 23 7.02 -7.94 -3.13
N ARG A 24 6.87 -9.04 -2.38
CA ARG A 24 7.05 -10.40 -2.90
C ARG A 24 5.95 -10.85 -3.86
N THR A 25 4.91 -10.05 -4.05
CA THR A 25 3.79 -10.32 -4.95
C THR A 25 3.50 -9.19 -5.95
N ALA A 26 4.29 -8.11 -5.94
CA ALA A 26 4.01 -6.91 -6.71
C ALA A 26 4.42 -6.97 -8.20
N ASP A 27 5.20 -7.98 -8.63
CA ASP A 27 5.54 -8.17 -10.04
C ASP A 27 4.54 -9.11 -10.73
N ALA A 28 3.32 -8.61 -10.92
CA ALA A 28 2.21 -9.41 -11.46
C ALA A 28 2.02 -10.74 -10.70
N GLY A 29 2.08 -10.69 -9.37
CA GLY A 29 2.00 -11.86 -8.48
C GLY A 29 3.34 -12.51 -8.16
N ARG A 30 4.44 -12.07 -8.77
CA ARG A 30 5.81 -12.54 -8.48
C ARG A 30 6.57 -11.54 -7.60
N ASP A 31 7.74 -11.96 -7.17
CA ASP A 31 8.64 -11.18 -6.33
C ASP A 31 9.22 -9.97 -7.07
N ALA A 32 8.99 -8.77 -6.53
CA ALA A 32 9.41 -7.50 -7.13
C ALA A 32 10.62 -6.86 -6.43
N ARG A 33 11.25 -7.55 -5.47
CA ARG A 33 12.40 -7.01 -4.74
C ARG A 33 13.56 -6.68 -5.69
N GLY A 34 14.15 -5.52 -5.52
CA GLY A 34 15.25 -5.02 -6.35
C GLY A 34 14.85 -4.53 -7.75
N LEU A 35 13.55 -4.52 -8.09
CA LEU A 35 13.09 -3.98 -9.38
C LEU A 35 13.01 -2.45 -9.42
N LEU A 36 12.96 -1.80 -8.25
CA LEU A 36 12.88 -0.35 -8.08
C LEU A 36 14.05 0.15 -7.23
N SER A 37 14.25 1.46 -7.16
CA SER A 37 15.28 2.05 -6.31
C SER A 37 15.04 1.84 -4.80
N SER A 38 13.78 1.57 -4.41
CA SER A 38 13.39 1.24 -3.03
C SER A 38 12.23 0.23 -3.04
N ASP A 39 12.44 -0.91 -2.37
CA ASP A 39 11.40 -1.93 -2.21
C ASP A 39 10.21 -1.44 -1.38
N ASP A 40 10.42 -0.45 -0.52
CA ASP A 40 9.36 0.15 0.31
C ASP A 40 8.30 0.86 -0.53
N LEU A 41 8.62 1.29 -1.76
CA LEU A 41 7.67 1.97 -2.63
C LEU A 41 6.43 1.11 -2.91
N TRP A 42 6.60 -0.21 -3.04
CA TRP A 42 5.48 -1.13 -3.24
C TRP A 42 4.49 -1.11 -2.08
N GLY A 43 4.99 -1.24 -0.86
CA GLY A 43 4.18 -1.16 0.36
C GLY A 43 3.57 0.22 0.54
N ASP A 44 4.34 1.27 0.25
CA ASP A 44 3.90 2.66 0.42
C ASP A 44 2.79 3.08 -0.55
N ILE A 45 2.67 2.42 -1.71
CA ILE A 45 1.57 2.63 -2.65
C ILE A 45 0.38 1.72 -2.31
N PHE A 46 0.63 0.41 -2.17
CA PHE A 46 -0.44 -0.60 -2.28
C PHE A 46 -0.88 -1.21 -0.95
N ALA A 47 -0.20 -0.94 0.17
CA ALA A 47 -0.55 -1.54 1.47
C ALA A 47 -0.67 -0.51 2.60
N GLY A 48 0.40 0.24 2.87
CA GLY A 48 0.49 1.21 3.96
C GLY A 48 -0.69 2.18 4.12
N PRO A 49 -1.18 2.84 3.05
CA PRO A 49 -2.31 3.77 3.20
C PRO A 49 -3.58 3.07 3.70
N TYR A 50 -3.83 1.81 3.32
CA TYR A 50 -4.99 1.07 3.82
C TYR A 50 -4.85 0.69 5.29
N LEU A 51 -3.66 0.24 5.71
CA LEU A 51 -3.36 -0.09 7.10
C LEU A 51 -3.57 1.10 8.05
N LEU A 52 -3.28 2.32 7.58
CA LEU A 52 -3.44 3.54 8.38
C LEU A 52 -4.83 4.18 8.28
N LEU A 53 -5.40 4.25 7.09
CA LEU A 53 -6.60 5.05 6.80
C LEU A 53 -7.90 4.23 6.85
N SER A 54 -7.82 2.91 6.77
CA SER A 54 -8.97 2.01 6.86
C SER A 54 -8.61 0.71 7.63
N PRO A 55 -8.03 0.80 8.84
CA PRO A 55 -7.60 -0.38 9.61
C PRO A 55 -8.76 -1.34 9.92
N GLU A 56 -10.00 -0.84 9.97
CA GLU A 56 -11.21 -1.64 10.17
C GLU A 56 -11.52 -2.58 8.99
N LEU A 57 -10.90 -2.36 7.83
CA LEU A 57 -11.00 -3.18 6.62
C LEU A 57 -9.67 -3.86 6.27
N ALA A 58 -8.72 -3.90 7.20
CA ALA A 58 -7.44 -4.58 7.03
C ALA A 58 -7.45 -5.94 7.74
N PHE A 59 -7.29 -7.01 6.96
CA PHE A 59 -7.19 -8.38 7.47
C PHE A 59 -5.93 -9.07 6.97
N VAL A 60 -5.38 -9.94 7.80
CA VAL A 60 -4.17 -10.71 7.52
C VAL A 60 -4.44 -12.21 7.63
N LEU A 61 -3.72 -12.98 6.82
CA LEU A 61 -3.58 -14.43 6.96
C LEU A 61 -2.39 -14.69 7.89
N ASP A 62 -2.66 -15.23 9.06
CA ASP A 62 -1.67 -15.54 10.11
C ASP A 62 -1.48 -17.06 10.20
N ASP A 63 -0.24 -17.53 10.06
CA ASP A 63 0.12 -18.95 10.14
C ASP A 63 0.42 -19.44 11.58
N GLY A 64 0.35 -18.54 12.55
CA GLY A 64 0.68 -18.73 13.96
C GLY A 64 2.05 -18.16 14.36
N ALA A 65 2.88 -17.78 13.38
CA ALA A 65 4.20 -17.19 13.59
C ALA A 65 4.32 -15.78 13.00
N ARG A 66 3.71 -15.55 11.82
CA ARG A 66 3.76 -14.27 11.10
C ARG A 66 2.59 -14.08 10.14
N VAL A 67 2.46 -12.87 9.62
CA VAL A 67 1.61 -12.58 8.46
C VAL A 67 2.20 -13.21 7.19
N VAL A 68 1.38 -13.98 6.48
CA VAL A 68 1.74 -14.66 5.22
C VAL A 68 0.86 -14.25 4.03
N GLY A 69 -0.11 -13.37 4.26
CA GLY A 69 -1.03 -12.86 3.26
C GLY A 69 -1.90 -11.76 3.85
N TYR A 70 -2.57 -10.98 3.00
CA TYR A 70 -3.48 -9.94 3.46
C TYR A 70 -4.63 -9.72 2.48
N VAL A 71 -5.69 -9.11 2.98
CA VAL A 71 -6.73 -8.45 2.20
C VAL A 71 -7.00 -7.09 2.83
N LEU A 72 -6.91 -6.04 2.01
CA LEU A 72 -7.01 -4.64 2.40
C LEU A 72 -8.05 -3.96 1.52
N GLY A 73 -8.66 -2.89 2.03
CA GLY A 73 -9.57 -2.08 1.23
C GLY A 73 -10.04 -0.84 1.95
N THR A 74 -10.94 -0.10 1.29
CA THR A 74 -11.63 1.04 1.86
C THR A 74 -13.10 1.00 1.45
N ALA A 75 -14.00 1.43 2.34
CA ALA A 75 -15.43 1.48 2.06
C ALA A 75 -15.86 2.72 1.26
N ASP A 76 -15.03 3.77 1.28
CA ASP A 76 -15.32 5.06 0.65
C ASP A 76 -14.04 5.57 -0.02
N THR A 77 -13.96 5.39 -1.34
CA THR A 77 -12.81 5.79 -2.14
C THR A 77 -12.61 7.31 -2.11
N ALA A 78 -13.69 8.10 -2.11
CA ALA A 78 -13.58 9.56 -2.11
C ALA A 78 -12.98 10.09 -0.79
N ARG A 79 -13.44 9.56 0.34
CA ARG A 79 -12.83 9.83 1.66
C ARG A 79 -11.39 9.36 1.70
N TRP A 80 -11.11 8.13 1.23
CA TRP A 80 -9.76 7.56 1.25
C TRP A 80 -8.78 8.38 0.41
N VAL A 81 -9.16 8.85 -0.78
CA VAL A 81 -8.31 9.69 -1.64
C VAL A 81 -7.96 11.01 -0.96
N ARG A 82 -8.95 11.68 -0.34
CA ARG A 82 -8.72 12.91 0.43
C ARG A 82 -7.75 12.65 1.58
N GLU A 83 -7.98 11.60 2.35
CA GLU A 83 -7.12 11.25 3.49
C GLU A 83 -5.73 10.76 3.06
N HIS A 84 -5.59 10.09 1.92
CA HIS A 84 -4.29 9.74 1.35
C HIS A 84 -3.48 11.00 1.08
N ARG A 85 -4.09 12.01 0.44
CA ARG A 85 -3.44 13.30 0.17
C ARG A 85 -3.09 14.05 1.46
N GLU A 86 -3.98 14.10 2.44
CA GLU A 86 -3.82 14.91 3.65
C GLU A 86 -2.97 14.24 4.73
N ARG A 87 -3.00 12.92 4.82
CA ARG A 87 -2.42 12.15 5.92
C ARG A 87 -1.31 11.22 5.44
N TRP A 88 -1.51 10.47 4.36
CA TRP A 88 -0.53 9.48 3.94
C TRP A 88 0.64 10.09 3.17
N LEU A 89 0.37 10.84 2.11
CA LEU A 89 1.39 11.41 1.23
C LEU A 89 2.42 12.27 1.97
N PRO A 90 2.08 13.10 2.98
CA PRO A 90 3.09 13.82 3.77
C PRO A 90 4.06 12.91 4.53
N ARG A 91 3.68 11.67 4.84
CA ARG A 91 4.52 10.69 5.56
C ARG A 91 5.52 9.96 4.67
N VAL A 92 5.14 9.69 3.41
CA VAL A 92 5.94 8.86 2.47
C VAL A 92 6.55 9.65 1.33
N GLY A 93 5.91 10.75 0.91
CA GLY A 93 6.35 11.59 -0.20
C GLY A 93 7.80 12.09 -0.09
N PRO A 94 8.31 12.49 1.09
CA PRO A 94 9.72 12.86 1.25
C PRO A 94 10.71 11.72 0.95
N ARG A 95 10.32 10.47 1.18
CA ARG A 95 11.14 9.27 0.87
C ARG A 95 11.05 8.92 -0.62
N HIS A 96 9.92 9.20 -1.25
CA HIS A 96 9.62 8.90 -2.65
C HIS A 96 9.29 10.16 -3.46
N PRO A 97 10.26 11.08 -3.72
CA PRO A 97 10.02 12.24 -4.57
C PRO A 97 9.52 11.84 -5.95
N ARG A 98 8.55 12.59 -6.50
CA ARG A 98 7.91 12.28 -7.77
C ARG A 98 8.90 12.23 -8.95
N ASP A 99 9.91 13.09 -8.93
CA ASP A 99 10.93 13.23 -9.97
C ASP A 99 12.15 12.32 -9.77
N ARG A 100 12.11 11.40 -8.80
CA ARG A 100 13.20 10.45 -8.52
C ARG A 100 13.56 9.58 -9.72
N ALA A 101 12.57 9.19 -10.54
CA ALA A 101 12.76 8.32 -11.68
C ALA A 101 12.44 9.04 -13.01
N PRO A 102 13.20 8.77 -14.10
CA PRO A 102 12.93 9.35 -15.41
C PRO A 102 11.54 8.98 -15.94
N ALA A 103 10.91 9.92 -16.66
CA ALA A 103 9.63 9.68 -17.32
C ALA A 103 9.66 8.47 -18.27
N GLY A 104 8.58 7.68 -18.27
CA GLY A 104 8.45 6.45 -19.07
C GLY A 104 9.12 5.22 -18.45
N THR A 105 9.67 5.33 -17.24
CA THR A 105 10.09 4.17 -16.45
C THR A 105 8.96 3.65 -15.56
N ARG A 106 8.98 2.35 -15.26
CA ARG A 106 8.02 1.74 -14.32
C ARG A 106 7.99 2.45 -12.97
N GLU A 107 9.16 2.85 -12.46
CA GLU A 107 9.24 3.54 -11.17
C GLU A 107 8.61 4.93 -11.23
N HIS A 108 8.78 5.67 -12.33
CA HIS A 108 8.10 6.95 -12.54
C HIS A 108 6.58 6.80 -12.52
N ASP A 109 6.04 5.78 -13.21
CA ASP A 109 4.60 5.53 -13.23
C ASP A 109 4.07 5.22 -11.82
N LEU A 110 4.81 4.41 -11.04
CA LEU A 110 4.46 4.08 -9.65
C LEU A 110 4.52 5.30 -8.72
N LEU A 111 5.54 6.15 -8.86
CA LEU A 111 5.63 7.41 -8.13
C LEU A 111 4.44 8.32 -8.46
N ASP A 112 4.02 8.37 -9.73
CA ASP A 112 2.84 9.12 -10.13
C ASP A 112 1.56 8.58 -9.46
N LEU A 113 1.39 7.25 -9.30
CA LEU A 113 0.28 6.69 -8.52
C LEU A 113 0.31 7.16 -7.06
N LEU A 114 1.49 7.19 -6.44
CA LEU A 114 1.63 7.61 -5.04
C LEU A 114 1.19 9.07 -4.82
N HIS A 115 1.61 9.97 -5.72
CA HIS A 115 1.41 11.42 -5.61
C HIS A 115 0.04 11.90 -6.11
N HIS A 116 -0.66 11.09 -6.90
CA HIS A 116 -1.94 11.42 -7.52
C HIS A 116 -3.05 10.41 -7.18
N PRO A 117 -3.44 10.26 -5.90
CA PRO A 117 -4.46 9.30 -5.46
C PRO A 117 -5.84 9.50 -6.14
N GLU A 118 -6.10 10.66 -6.74
CA GLU A 118 -7.32 10.97 -7.50
C GLU A 118 -7.56 10.03 -8.68
N HIS A 119 -6.53 9.37 -9.19
CA HIS A 119 -6.68 8.33 -10.22
C HIS A 119 -7.57 7.15 -9.77
N ASN A 120 -7.79 6.96 -8.46
CA ASN A 120 -8.70 5.94 -7.93
C ASN A 120 -10.18 6.35 -8.00
N LEU A 121 -10.48 7.62 -8.29
CA LEU A 121 -11.85 8.09 -8.40
C LEU A 121 -12.43 7.68 -9.75
N HIS A 122 -13.41 6.77 -9.71
CA HIS A 122 -14.18 6.39 -10.89
C HIS A 122 -15.52 7.13 -10.93
N PRO A 123 -15.87 7.76 -12.06
CA PRO A 123 -17.19 8.35 -12.25
C PRO A 123 -18.30 7.33 -11.96
N GLY A 124 -19.26 7.68 -11.10
CA GLY A 124 -20.36 6.79 -10.71
C GLY A 124 -20.13 5.93 -9.46
N LEU A 125 -18.96 6.04 -8.82
CA LEU A 125 -18.69 5.52 -7.45
C LEU A 125 -18.59 6.66 -6.42
N GLU A 126 -19.04 7.85 -6.80
CA GLU A 126 -19.20 9.01 -5.93
C GLU A 126 -20.47 8.75 -5.10
N GLY A 127 -20.29 8.31 -3.85
CA GLY A 127 -21.38 7.92 -2.95
C GLY A 127 -22.42 9.01 -2.69
#